data_AF-A0A3P8CPW8-F1
#
_entry.id   AF-A0A3P8CPW8-F1
#
_cell.length_a   1.000
_cell.length_b   1.000
_cell.length_c   1.000
_cell.angle_alpha   90.00
_cell.angle_beta   90.00
_cell.angle_gamma   90.00
#
_symmetry.space_group_name_H-M   'P 1'
#
loop_
_entity.id
_entity.type
_entity.pdbx_description
1 polymer ?
#
loop_
_entity_poly.entity_id
_entity_poly.type
_entity_poly.pdbx_seq_one_letter_code
_entity_poly.pdbx_strand_id
1 'polypeptide(L)'
;MSCCKSVNVDKPCERICNFDVLNKKTLTGMFLGTDPCPQSNGLALLQCAAQSDDHKQCCISRGVHTTTAGNKCLGFCDMRPGITFQADVSMLPCWGVLGDIKTCFREHIQKKISAA
;
A
#
# COMPACT_ATOMS: atom_id res chain seq x y z
N MET A 1 -11.80 -0.20 -9.41
CA MET A 1 -10.62 -0.91 -9.97
C MET A 1 -10.10 -0.29 -11.28
N SER A 2 -10.44 0.95 -11.64
CA SER A 2 -9.88 1.64 -12.82
C SER A 2 -8.53 2.30 -12.57
N CYS A 3 -8.17 2.60 -11.31
CA CYS A 3 -7.00 3.43 -10.98
C CYS A 3 -5.69 2.93 -11.60
N CYS A 4 -5.35 1.64 -11.48
CA CYS A 4 -4.06 1.16 -11.98
C CYS A 4 -3.93 1.27 -13.52
N LYS A 5 -5.05 1.21 -14.24
CA LYS A 5 -5.08 1.51 -15.68
C LYS A 5 -4.88 2.99 -15.94
N SER A 6 -5.47 3.86 -15.13
CA SER A 6 -5.35 5.31 -15.26
C SER A 6 -3.94 5.83 -14.96
N VAL A 7 -3.22 5.21 -14.01
CA VAL A 7 -1.82 5.57 -13.70
C VAL A 7 -0.80 4.77 -14.52
N ASN A 8 -1.28 3.96 -15.47
CA ASN A 8 -0.47 3.19 -16.42
C ASN A 8 0.63 2.35 -15.76
N VAL A 9 0.27 1.53 -14.78
CA VAL A 9 1.20 0.54 -14.21
C VAL A 9 1.64 -0.45 -15.29
N ASP A 10 2.80 -1.07 -15.11
CA ASP A 10 3.27 -2.09 -16.04
C ASP A 10 2.25 -3.23 -16.15
N LYS A 11 2.09 -3.79 -17.36
CA LYS A 11 1.08 -4.83 -17.63
C LYS A 11 1.09 -6.01 -16.62
N PRO A 12 2.24 -6.54 -16.17
CA PRO A 12 2.26 -7.59 -15.16
C PRO A 12 1.75 -7.16 -13.77
N CYS A 13 1.75 -5.86 -13.49
CA CYS A 13 1.28 -5.26 -12.24
C CYS A 13 -0.23 -5.07 -12.18
N GLU A 14 -0.94 -5.06 -13.32
CA GLU A 14 -2.40 -4.85 -13.35
C GLU A 14 -3.14 -5.87 -12.46
N ARG A 15 -2.67 -7.12 -12.40
CA ARG A 15 -3.24 -8.16 -11.53
C ARG A 15 -3.14 -7.84 -10.04
N ILE A 16 -2.17 -7.01 -9.64
CA ILE A 16 -1.92 -6.61 -8.25
C ILE A 16 -2.87 -5.48 -7.83
N CYS A 17 -3.58 -4.88 -8.78
CA CYS A 17 -4.63 -3.87 -8.55
C CYS A 17 -5.92 -4.46 -7.93
N ASN A 18 -5.76 -5.32 -6.94
CA ASN A 18 -6.79 -6.04 -6.21
C ASN A 18 -6.31 -6.21 -4.77
N PHE A 19 -7.19 -5.93 -3.80
CA PHE A 19 -6.82 -5.99 -2.38
C PHE A 19 -6.36 -7.39 -1.93
N ASP A 20 -6.83 -8.48 -2.53
CA ASP A 20 -6.43 -9.83 -2.14
C ASP A 20 -5.04 -10.18 -2.68
N VAL A 21 -4.72 -9.69 -3.88
CA VAL A 21 -3.40 -9.88 -4.51
C VAL A 21 -2.34 -8.95 -3.92
N LEU A 22 -2.71 -7.72 -3.54
CA LEU A 22 -1.82 -6.79 -2.83
C LEU A 22 -1.60 -7.26 -1.39
N ASN A 23 -0.71 -8.22 -1.21
CA ASN A 23 -0.44 -8.86 0.07
C ASN A 23 1.07 -9.02 0.30
N LYS A 24 1.43 -9.52 1.50
CA LYS A 24 2.81 -9.75 1.93
C LYS A 24 3.62 -10.55 0.90
N LYS A 25 3.07 -11.63 0.36
CA LYS A 25 3.77 -12.50 -0.60
C LYS A 25 4.10 -11.74 -1.88
N THR A 26 3.12 -11.05 -2.46
CA THR A 26 3.31 -10.28 -3.69
C THR A 26 4.27 -9.12 -3.48
N LEU A 27 4.13 -8.32 -2.42
CA LEU A 27 5.05 -7.23 -2.14
C LEU A 27 6.49 -7.73 -1.88
N THR A 28 6.64 -8.87 -1.21
CA THR A 28 7.96 -9.51 -1.04
C THR A 28 8.54 -9.93 -2.39
N GLY A 29 7.73 -10.54 -3.25
CA GLY A 29 8.17 -10.95 -4.58
C GLY A 29 8.60 -9.77 -5.45
N MET A 30 7.86 -8.66 -5.40
CA MET A 30 8.23 -7.42 -6.10
C MET A 30 9.56 -6.86 -5.57
N PHE A 31 9.72 -6.84 -4.25
CA PHE A 31 10.93 -6.35 -3.58
C PHE A 31 12.18 -7.19 -3.90
N LEU A 32 12.03 -8.52 -3.93
CA LEU A 32 13.12 -9.44 -4.27
C LEU A 32 13.35 -9.57 -5.79
N GLY A 33 12.54 -8.93 -6.62
CA GLY A 33 12.61 -9.05 -8.08
C GLY A 33 12.18 -10.42 -8.63
N THR A 34 11.50 -11.25 -7.82
CA THR A 34 10.98 -12.56 -8.25
C THR A 34 9.56 -12.46 -8.80
N ASP A 35 8.87 -11.36 -8.56
CA ASP A 35 7.57 -11.06 -9.14
C ASP A 35 7.76 -10.37 -10.51
N PRO A 36 6.98 -10.73 -11.55
CA PRO A 36 7.05 -10.05 -12.85
C PRO A 36 6.72 -8.56 -12.82
N CYS A 37 6.04 -8.08 -11.77
CA CYS A 37 5.82 -6.66 -11.52
C CYS A 37 7.02 -6.06 -10.77
N PRO A 38 7.72 -5.06 -11.33
CA PRO A 38 8.89 -4.48 -10.67
C PRO A 38 8.50 -3.61 -9.46
N GLN A 39 9.41 -3.54 -8.48
CA GLN A 39 9.22 -2.75 -7.25
C GLN A 39 8.86 -1.28 -7.52
N SER A 40 9.33 -0.69 -8.63
CA SER A 40 9.05 0.69 -9.02
C SER A 40 7.55 1.02 -9.12
N ASN A 41 6.70 0.03 -9.42
CA ASN A 41 5.23 0.21 -9.46
C ASN A 41 4.57 0.16 -8.08
N GLY A 42 5.31 -0.22 -7.03
CA GLY A 42 4.75 -0.45 -5.70
C GLY A 42 4.05 0.78 -5.11
N LEU A 43 4.63 1.97 -5.29
CA LEU A 43 4.01 3.22 -4.85
C LEU A 43 2.68 3.47 -5.57
N ALA A 44 2.65 3.37 -6.90
CA ALA A 44 1.44 3.59 -7.69
C ALA A 44 0.31 2.61 -7.30
N LEU A 45 0.67 1.33 -7.09
CA LEU A 45 -0.27 0.31 -6.63
C LEU A 45 -0.86 0.63 -5.25
N LEU A 46 -0.02 1.06 -4.30
CA LEU A 46 -0.45 1.44 -2.96
C LEU A 46 -1.28 2.74 -2.97
N GLN A 47 -0.93 3.72 -3.81
CA GLN A 47 -1.71 4.94 -4.01
C GLN A 47 -3.11 4.63 -4.52
N CYS A 48 -3.22 3.75 -5.51
CA CYS A 48 -4.51 3.28 -5.99
C CYS A 48 -5.32 2.57 -4.91
N ALA A 49 -4.69 1.72 -4.09
CA ALA A 49 -5.36 1.04 -2.99
C ALA A 49 -5.85 2.02 -1.90
N ALA A 50 -5.07 3.07 -1.62
CA ALA A 50 -5.37 4.07 -0.60
C ALA A 50 -6.26 5.23 -1.06
N GLN A 51 -6.72 5.22 -2.32
CA GLN A 51 -7.40 6.35 -2.98
C GLN A 51 -6.62 7.67 -2.90
N SER A 52 -5.29 7.58 -2.97
CA SER A 52 -4.37 8.72 -2.89
C SER A 52 -4.58 9.62 -1.66
N ASP A 53 -4.90 9.04 -0.51
CA ASP A 53 -5.26 9.76 0.72
C ASP A 53 -4.30 9.47 1.89
N ASP A 54 -4.48 10.19 3.00
CA ASP A 54 -3.71 10.01 4.24
C ASP A 54 -4.46 9.17 5.28
N HIS A 55 -3.89 8.04 5.66
CA HIS A 55 -4.46 7.08 6.61
C HIS A 55 -3.66 6.99 7.91
N LYS A 56 -2.68 7.88 8.15
CA LYS A 56 -1.78 7.80 9.31
C LYS A 56 -2.52 7.69 10.64
N GLN A 57 -3.60 8.44 10.84
CA GLN A 57 -4.36 8.39 12.10
C GLN A 57 -4.96 7.01 12.37
N CYS A 58 -5.55 6.38 11.35
CA CYS A 58 -6.07 5.01 11.46
C CYS A 58 -4.92 4.03 11.72
N CYS A 59 -3.81 4.14 10.99
CA CYS A 59 -2.65 3.28 11.18
C CYS A 59 -2.02 3.38 12.58
N ILE A 60 -1.94 4.59 13.15
CA ILE A 60 -1.45 4.81 14.51
C ILE A 60 -2.36 4.08 15.50
N SER A 61 -3.69 4.23 15.37
CA SER A 61 -4.66 3.58 16.26
C SER A 61 -4.61 2.04 16.20
N ARG A 62 -4.15 1.48 15.08
CA ARG A 62 -3.97 0.04 14.86
C ARG A 62 -2.56 -0.47 15.17
N GLY A 63 -1.66 0.38 15.68
CA GLY A 63 -0.31 -0.05 16.07
C GLY A 63 0.64 -0.32 14.91
N VAL A 64 0.39 0.22 13.71
CA VAL A 64 1.30 0.03 12.55
C VAL A 64 2.74 0.48 12.85
N HIS A 65 2.89 1.47 13.72
CA HIS A 65 4.19 2.02 14.14
C HIS A 65 4.92 1.21 15.21
N THR A 66 4.31 0.15 15.77
CA THR A 66 4.90 -0.62 16.89
C THR A 66 5.80 -1.77 16.43
N THR A 67 6.03 -1.90 15.12
CA THR A 67 7.00 -2.86 14.59
C THR A 67 8.43 -2.44 14.93
N THR A 68 9.41 -3.31 14.69
CA THR A 68 10.84 -2.97 14.80
C THR A 68 11.29 -1.90 13.80
N ALA A 69 10.54 -1.66 12.72
CA ALA A 69 10.79 -0.53 11.80
C ALA A 69 10.19 0.80 12.30
N GLY A 70 9.43 0.76 13.39
CA GLY A 70 8.88 1.95 14.05
C GLY A 70 7.97 2.78 13.12
N ASN A 71 8.15 4.09 13.19
CA ASN A 71 7.40 5.06 12.38
C ASN A 71 7.61 4.92 10.87
N LYS A 72 8.63 4.19 10.40
CA LYS A 72 8.82 3.94 8.96
C LYS A 72 7.60 3.25 8.34
N CYS A 73 6.90 2.39 9.10
CA CYS A 73 5.70 1.73 8.60
C CYS A 73 4.53 2.68 8.36
N LEU A 74 4.51 3.85 9.01
CA LEU A 74 3.51 4.89 8.73
C LEU A 74 3.70 5.52 7.34
N GLY A 75 4.85 5.35 6.70
CA GLY A 75 5.06 5.72 5.30
C GLY A 75 4.13 4.98 4.33
N PHE A 76 3.74 3.74 4.66
CA PHE A 76 2.77 2.98 3.87
C PHE A 76 1.32 3.46 4.07
N CYS A 77 1.08 4.34 5.05
CA CYS A 77 -0.25 4.86 5.35
C CYS A 77 -0.52 6.23 4.71
N ASP A 78 0.52 6.91 4.25
CA ASP A 78 0.40 8.19 3.55
C ASP A 78 0.64 7.99 2.06
N MET A 79 -0.44 8.05 1.29
CA MET A 79 -0.41 7.82 -0.14
C MET A 79 -0.88 9.04 -0.93
N ARG A 80 -0.80 10.23 -0.33
CA ARG A 80 -1.15 11.47 -1.02
C ARG A 80 -0.29 11.70 -2.27
N PRO A 81 -0.80 12.45 -3.27
CA PRO A 81 0.00 12.88 -4.40
C PRO A 81 1.26 13.63 -3.94
N GLY A 82 2.39 13.41 -4.61
CA GLY A 82 3.67 14.06 -4.29
C GLY A 82 4.57 13.30 -3.31
N ILE A 83 4.09 12.21 -2.71
CA ILE A 83 4.92 11.30 -1.92
C ILE A 83 5.89 10.55 -2.86
N THR A 84 7.18 10.52 -2.54
CA THR A 84 8.25 9.84 -3.30
C THR A 84 8.73 8.54 -2.63
N PHE A 85 7.84 7.94 -1.84
CA PHE A 85 8.12 6.79 -0.99
C PHE A 85 8.62 5.57 -1.79
N GLN A 86 9.72 4.97 -1.32
CA GLN A 86 10.20 3.67 -1.78
C GLN A 86 10.55 2.80 -0.58
N ALA A 87 10.09 1.54 -0.62
CA ALA A 87 10.41 0.57 0.42
C ALA A 87 11.87 0.11 0.30
N ASP A 88 12.54 0.04 1.45
CA ASP A 88 13.88 -0.52 1.59
C ASP A 88 13.89 -1.70 2.58
N VAL A 89 15.05 -2.35 2.73
CA VAL A 89 15.21 -3.52 3.61
C VAL A 89 14.81 -3.24 5.06
N SER A 90 15.03 -2.01 5.55
CA SER A 90 14.68 -1.62 6.92
C SER A 90 13.16 -1.55 7.16
N MET A 91 12.36 -1.57 6.09
CA MET A 91 10.91 -1.54 6.14
C MET A 91 10.25 -2.92 5.98
N LEU A 92 11.02 -3.98 5.79
CA LEU A 92 10.48 -5.35 5.74
C LEU A 92 9.60 -5.75 6.94
N PRO A 93 9.86 -5.31 8.19
CA PRO A 93 8.96 -5.57 9.31
C PRO A 93 7.52 -5.06 9.08
N CYS A 94 7.34 -4.04 8.25
CA CYS A 94 6.01 -3.47 7.94
C CYS A 94 5.09 -4.45 7.20
N TRP A 95 5.64 -5.52 6.60
CA TRP A 95 4.85 -6.53 5.90
C TRP A 95 3.97 -7.31 6.88
N GLY A 96 4.35 -7.37 8.16
CA GLY A 96 3.57 -7.98 9.23
C GLY A 96 2.28 -7.22 9.55
N VAL A 97 2.26 -5.90 9.34
CA VAL A 97 1.11 -5.00 9.64
C VAL A 97 0.39 -4.52 8.39
N LEU A 98 0.70 -5.09 7.21
CA LEU A 98 0.05 -4.75 5.94
C LEU A 98 -1.47 -4.99 5.99
N GLY A 99 -1.92 -5.99 6.76
CA GLY A 99 -3.34 -6.26 6.97
C GLY A 99 -4.06 -5.08 7.63
N ASP A 100 -3.45 -4.48 8.65
CA ASP A 100 -4.00 -3.30 9.35
C ASP A 100 -4.02 -2.07 8.44
N ILE A 101 -2.94 -1.84 7.69
CA ILE A 101 -2.85 -0.74 6.71
C ILE A 101 -3.98 -0.86 5.69
N LYS A 102 -4.15 -2.04 5.09
CA LYS A 102 -5.22 -2.30 4.10
C LYS A 102 -6.61 -2.17 4.71
N THR A 103 -6.78 -2.48 5.99
CA THR A 103 -8.06 -2.30 6.67
C THR A 103 -8.41 -0.82 6.77
N CYS A 104 -7.46 0.05 7.10
CA CYS A 104 -7.66 1.49 7.05
C CYS A 104 -8.11 1.99 5.67
N PHE A 105 -7.48 1.49 4.61
CA PHE A 105 -7.87 1.86 3.24
C PHE A 105 -9.31 1.45 2.93
N ARG A 106 -9.72 0.24 3.30
CA ARG A 106 -11.10 -0.24 3.08
C ARG A 106 -12.12 0.57 3.87
N GLU A 107 -11.85 0.83 5.16
CA GLU A 107 -12.76 1.62 6.01
C GLU A 107 -12.96 3.03 5.45
N HIS A 108 -11.90 3.63 4.92
CA HIS A 108 -11.98 4.93 4.26
C HIS A 108 -12.86 4.92 3.01
N ILE A 109 -12.68 3.91 2.16
CA ILE A 109 -13.51 3.71 0.96
C ILE A 109 -14.98 3.52 1.36
N GLN A 110 -15.26 2.69 2.37
CA GLN A 110 -16.61 2.46 2.87
C GLN A 110 -17.25 3.73 3.42
N LYS A 111 -16.52 4.50 4.24
CA LYS A 111 -17.00 5.79 4.76
C LYS A 111 -17.35 6.78 3.65
N LYS A 112 -16.53 6.86 2.59
CA LYS A 112 -16.80 7.72 1.43
C LYS A 112 -18.05 7.27 0.66
N ILE A 113 -18.28 5.97 0.51
CA ILE A 113 -19.48 5.44 -0.15
C ILE A 113 -20.73 5.72 0.68
N SER A 114 -20.68 5.56 2.01
CA SER A 114 -21.82 5.82 2.90
C SER A 114 -22.15 7.30 3.08
N ALA A 115 -21.24 8.20 2.70
CA ALA A 115 -21.42 9.65 2.77
C ALA A 115 -21.82 10.28 1.42
N ALA A 116 -21.91 9.48 0.35
CA ALA A 116 -22.31 9.89 -0.99
C ALA A 116 -23.77 9.48 -1.28
#